data_AF-A0A9P9D6Q5-F1
#
_entry.id   AF-A0A9P9D6Q5-F1
#
_cell.length_a   1.000
_cell.length_b   1.000
_cell.length_c   1.000
_cell.angle_alpha   90.00
_cell.angle_beta   90.00
_cell.angle_gamma   90.00
#
_symmetry.space_group_name_H-M   'P 1'
#
loop_
_entity.id
_entity.type
_entity.pdbx_description
1 polymer ?
#
loop_
_entity_poly.entity_id
_entity_poly.type
_entity_poly.pdbx_seq_one_letter_code
_entity_poly.pdbx_strand_id
1 'polypeptide(L)'
;MGHSSKHEKSKRHGRKGTRSDKNGPRPSTTQLQALITDVEERQQSLARLHDEYSHLREQADNLYERLQDAEQTLELLSSTSLAAQQARGVASLSGHPGQETIDRSSRKQHLLLEVQNLPASIGEYNRRADAMAELIARNQHEIESLQARIDEIRAVEEAEAEAAWYGEQQGGPDQGWGGDPSSGGGGGSYGYSGGGQASSSASYGHYGGAYT
;
A
#
# COMPACT_ATOMS: atom_id res chain seq x y z
N MET A 1 -72.30 5.33 -50.86
CA MET A 1 -71.59 5.22 -49.56
C MET A 1 -70.64 4.04 -49.69
N GLY A 2 -69.32 4.10 -49.61
CA GLY A 2 -68.31 5.15 -49.43
C GLY A 2 -66.96 4.41 -49.38
N HIS A 3 -65.98 4.90 -50.17
CA HIS A 3 -64.50 4.91 -50.01
C HIS A 3 -63.79 3.74 -49.29
N SER A 4 -62.79 3.01 -49.82
CA SER A 4 -61.46 3.33 -50.38
C SER A 4 -60.34 2.73 -49.49
N SER A 5 -59.13 2.57 -50.06
CA SER A 5 -57.81 2.42 -49.39
C SER A 5 -57.39 0.99 -48.98
N LYS A 6 -56.53 0.27 -49.73
CA LYS A 6 -55.08 0.38 -50.02
C LYS A 6 -54.20 -0.49 -49.09
N HIS A 7 -53.27 -1.19 -49.74
CA HIS A 7 -52.16 -2.01 -49.23
C HIS A 7 -51.41 -1.43 -48.02
N GLU A 8 -51.00 -2.31 -47.10
CA GLU A 8 -49.81 -2.06 -46.28
C GLU A 8 -48.95 -3.33 -46.12
N LYS A 9 -47.82 -3.32 -46.83
CA LYS A 9 -46.67 -4.22 -46.64
C LYS A 9 -45.99 -3.78 -45.34
N SER A 10 -46.12 -4.56 -44.27
CA SER A 10 -45.33 -4.35 -43.05
C SER A 10 -43.86 -4.69 -43.31
N LYS A 11 -43.07 -3.68 -43.68
CA LYS A 11 -41.62 -3.71 -43.58
C LYS A 11 -41.25 -3.72 -42.09
N ARG A 12 -40.75 -4.85 -41.58
CA ARG A 12 -40.01 -4.91 -40.32
C ARG A 12 -38.75 -4.05 -40.48
N HIS A 13 -38.81 -2.82 -39.99
CA HIS A 13 -37.62 -2.00 -39.81
C HIS A 13 -36.81 -2.58 -38.65
N GLY A 14 -35.53 -2.85 -38.94
CA GLY A 14 -34.58 -3.37 -37.99
C GLY A 14 -34.54 -2.53 -36.72
N ARG A 15 -34.43 -3.22 -35.58
CA ARG A 15 -33.94 -2.64 -34.34
C ARG A 15 -32.58 -2.01 -34.64
N LYS A 16 -32.57 -0.69 -34.87
CA LYS A 16 -31.38 0.15 -34.75
C LYS A 16 -30.83 -0.12 -33.36
N GLY A 17 -29.64 -0.69 -33.30
CA GLY A 17 -28.86 -0.78 -32.07
C GLY A 17 -28.78 0.61 -31.46
N THR A 18 -29.17 0.71 -30.20
CA THR A 18 -28.80 1.83 -29.34
C THR A 18 -27.28 1.85 -29.27
N ARG A 19 -26.65 2.67 -30.10
CA ARG A 19 -25.29 3.17 -29.84
C ARG A 19 -25.38 3.89 -28.51
N SER A 20 -25.00 3.19 -27.44
CA SER A 20 -24.67 3.83 -26.18
C SER A 20 -23.61 4.87 -26.48
N ASP A 21 -23.95 6.16 -26.29
CA ASP A 21 -22.99 7.25 -26.21
C ASP A 21 -21.95 6.88 -25.16
N LYS A 22 -20.82 6.30 -25.60
CA LYS A 22 -19.64 6.00 -24.79
C LYS A 22 -18.70 7.21 -24.68
N ASN A 23 -19.15 8.40 -25.09
CA ASN A 23 -18.37 9.63 -24.97
C ASN A 23 -18.60 10.22 -23.57
N GLY A 24 -18.14 9.50 -22.54
CA GLY A 24 -17.94 10.10 -21.23
C GLY A 24 -16.87 11.20 -21.33
N PRO A 25 -16.90 12.22 -20.46
CA PRO A 25 -15.84 13.23 -20.42
C PRO A 25 -14.49 12.55 -20.20
N ARG A 26 -13.55 12.78 -21.10
CA ARG A 26 -12.17 12.28 -21.02
C ARG A 26 -11.55 12.62 -19.65
N PRO A 27 -10.94 11.67 -18.93
CA PRO A 27 -9.99 12.05 -17.91
C PRO A 27 -8.82 12.76 -18.60
N SER A 28 -8.51 13.99 -18.20
CA SER A 28 -7.37 14.71 -18.80
C SER A 28 -6.06 14.13 -18.29
N THR A 29 -4.99 14.21 -19.08
CA THR A 29 -3.62 13.86 -18.63
C THR A 29 -3.24 14.54 -17.31
N THR A 30 -3.76 15.76 -17.09
CA THR A 30 -3.64 16.48 -15.81
C THR A 30 -4.32 15.76 -14.65
N GLN A 31 -5.48 15.13 -14.85
CA GLN A 31 -6.17 14.34 -13.82
C GLN A 31 -5.39 13.07 -13.47
N LEU A 32 -4.85 12.36 -14.46
CA LEU A 32 -4.02 11.17 -14.22
C LEU A 32 -2.72 11.54 -13.48
N GLN A 33 -2.10 12.66 -13.86
CA GLN A 33 -0.91 13.13 -13.16
C GLN A 33 -1.20 13.55 -11.71
N ALA A 34 -2.35 14.20 -11.46
CA ALA A 34 -2.78 14.52 -10.10
C ALA A 34 -3.01 13.27 -9.23
N LEU A 35 -3.60 12.20 -9.79
CA LEU A 35 -3.78 10.93 -9.08
C LEU A 35 -2.45 10.25 -8.74
N ILE A 36 -1.49 10.28 -9.67
CA ILE A 36 -0.14 9.74 -9.42
C ILE A 36 0.54 10.53 -8.29
N THR A 37 0.46 11.86 -8.32
CA THR A 37 1.03 12.70 -7.25
C THR A 37 0.38 12.41 -5.89
N ASP A 38 -0.95 12.25 -5.82
CA ASP A 38 -1.64 11.88 -4.56
C ASP A 38 -1.18 10.52 -4.04
N VAL A 39 -0.98 9.53 -4.92
CA VAL A 39 -0.40 8.23 -4.53
C VAL A 39 1.02 8.39 -3.98
N GLU A 40 1.87 9.18 -4.62
CA GLU A 40 3.25 9.41 -4.17
C GLU A 40 3.30 10.12 -2.80
N GLU A 41 2.48 11.17 -2.60
CA GLU A 41 2.37 11.88 -1.32
C GLU A 41 1.90 10.95 -0.20
N ARG A 42 0.93 10.08 -0.49
CA ARG A 42 0.41 9.10 0.47
C ARG A 42 1.41 8.00 0.79
N GLN A 43 2.18 7.52 -0.18
CA GLN A 43 3.26 6.57 0.07
C GLN A 43 4.35 7.16 0.97
N GLN A 44 4.70 8.43 0.77
CA GLN A 44 5.63 9.14 1.65
C GLN A 44 5.07 9.33 3.07
N SER A 45 3.79 9.69 3.17
CA SER A 45 3.10 9.79 4.47
C SER A 45 3.09 8.45 5.20
N LEU A 46 2.76 7.37 4.47
CA LEU A 46 2.74 6.01 5.00
C LEU A 46 4.10 5.56 5.54
N ALA A 47 5.19 5.88 4.85
CA ALA A 47 6.54 5.61 5.34
C ALA A 47 6.79 6.28 6.71
N ARG A 48 6.40 7.56 6.86
CA ARG A 48 6.53 8.28 8.15
C ARG A 48 5.68 7.66 9.25
N LEU A 49 4.45 7.25 8.93
CA LEU A 49 3.58 6.57 9.89
C LEU A 49 4.16 5.23 10.35
N HIS A 50 4.81 4.48 9.45
CA HIS A 50 5.50 3.23 9.80
C HIS A 50 6.72 3.45 10.71
N ASP A 51 7.48 4.52 10.48
CA ASP A 51 8.60 4.89 11.35
C ASP A 51 8.11 5.24 12.77
N GLU A 52 7.03 6.01 12.88
CA GLU A 52 6.43 6.35 14.17
C GLU A 52 5.82 5.13 14.87
N TYR A 53 5.12 4.26 14.12
CA TYR A 53 4.59 3.00 14.64
C TYR A 53 5.70 2.10 15.21
N SER A 54 6.79 1.92 14.46
CA SER A 54 7.90 1.07 14.87
C SER A 54 8.60 1.63 16.11
N HIS A 55 8.79 2.95 16.18
CA HIS A 55 9.31 3.61 17.37
C HIS A 55 8.43 3.42 18.61
N LEU A 56 7.10 3.53 18.49
CA LEU A 56 6.17 3.30 19.60
C LEU A 56 6.22 1.85 20.11
N ARG A 57 6.35 0.88 19.19
CA ARG A 57 6.51 -0.54 19.56
C ARG A 57 7.84 -0.78 20.29
N GLU A 58 8.93 -0.23 19.77
CA GLU A 58 10.24 -0.31 20.41
C GLU A 58 10.21 0.29 21.82
N GLN A 59 9.53 1.43 22.02
CA GLN A 59 9.35 2.01 23.36
C GLN A 59 8.55 1.11 24.30
N ALA A 60 7.48 0.46 23.81
CA ALA A 60 6.72 -0.48 24.61
C ALA A 60 7.58 -1.71 25.00
N ASP A 61 8.37 -2.25 24.07
CA ASP A 61 9.23 -3.41 24.30
C ASP A 61 10.34 -3.11 25.30
N ASN A 62 11.01 -1.96 25.19
CA ASN A 62 12.00 -1.51 26.17
C ASN A 62 11.41 -1.39 27.59
N LEU A 63 10.16 -0.94 27.72
CA LEU A 63 9.49 -0.87 29.01
C LEU A 63 9.07 -2.23 29.53
N TYR A 64 8.72 -3.18 28.66
CA TYR A 64 8.50 -4.58 29.05
C TYR A 64 9.77 -5.22 29.59
N GLU A 65 10.91 -5.04 28.92
CA GLU A 65 12.21 -5.52 29.42
C GLU A 65 12.53 -4.91 30.79
N ARG A 66 12.32 -3.59 30.93
CA ARG A 66 12.53 -2.89 32.21
C ARG A 66 11.61 -3.41 33.33
N LEU A 67 10.36 -3.73 33.00
CA LEU A 67 9.42 -4.31 33.95
C LEU A 67 9.89 -5.69 34.41
N GLN A 68 10.29 -6.55 33.47
CA GLN A 68 10.78 -7.89 33.77
C GLN A 68 12.05 -7.84 34.64
N ASP A 69 12.99 -6.94 34.34
CA ASP A 69 14.19 -6.71 35.15
C ASP A 69 13.84 -6.23 36.57
N ALA A 70 12.85 -5.34 36.69
CA ALA A 70 12.41 -4.83 37.98
C ALA A 70 11.76 -5.92 38.84
N GLU A 71 10.92 -6.77 38.24
CA GLU A 71 10.28 -7.92 38.89
C GLU A 71 11.32 -8.96 39.35
N GLN A 72 12.28 -9.32 38.50
CA GLN A 72 13.37 -10.25 38.85
C GLN A 72 14.23 -9.68 39.99
N THR A 73 14.59 -8.40 39.92
CA THR A 73 15.38 -7.76 40.98
C THR A 73 14.60 -7.70 42.28
N LEU A 74 13.30 -7.42 42.23
CA LEU A 74 12.42 -7.43 43.40
C LEU A 74 12.35 -8.83 44.02
N GLU A 75 12.22 -9.88 43.20
CA GLU A 75 12.20 -11.27 43.65
C GLU A 75 13.51 -11.64 44.36
N LEU A 76 14.66 -11.31 43.77
CA LEU A 76 15.98 -11.50 44.38
C LEU A 76 16.11 -10.75 45.71
N LEU A 77 15.65 -9.50 45.77
CA LEU A 77 15.68 -8.68 46.98
C LEU A 77 14.67 -9.14 48.04
N SER A 78 13.60 -9.82 47.65
CA SER A 78 12.62 -10.38 48.58
C SER A 78 13.07 -11.73 49.15
N SER A 79 13.71 -12.56 48.33
CA SER A 79 14.19 -13.90 48.70
C SER A 79 15.46 -13.87 49.56
N THR A 80 16.34 -12.89 49.35
CA THR A 80 17.55 -12.71 50.18
C THR A 80 17.23 -11.95 51.47
N SER A 81 16.34 -12.48 52.31
CA SER A 81 15.97 -11.85 53.59
C SER A 81 17.18 -11.61 54.51
N LEU A 82 17.09 -10.61 55.39
CA LEU A 82 18.06 -10.36 56.46
C LEU A 82 18.36 -11.64 57.27
N ALA A 83 17.33 -12.47 57.51
CA ALA A 83 17.46 -13.76 58.18
C ALA A 83 18.30 -14.77 57.38
N ALA A 84 18.19 -14.79 56.05
CA ALA A 84 19.03 -15.61 55.18
C ALA A 84 20.48 -15.11 55.13
N GLN A 85 20.72 -13.80 55.28
CA GLN A 85 22.06 -13.21 55.36
C GLN A 85 22.71 -13.49 56.72
N GLN A 86 21.95 -13.37 57.82
CA GLN A 86 22.38 -13.74 59.17
C GLN A 86 22.69 -15.25 59.29
N ALA A 87 21.87 -16.12 58.71
CA ALA A 87 22.10 -17.56 58.70
C ALA A 87 23.34 -17.98 57.88
N ARG A 88 23.73 -17.19 56.88
CA ARG A 88 24.94 -17.42 56.07
C ARG A 88 26.20 -16.80 56.66
N GLY A 89 26.13 -16.17 57.83
CA GLY A 89 27.29 -15.58 58.52
C GLY A 89 27.97 -14.48 57.71
N VAL A 90 27.27 -13.87 56.75
CA VAL A 90 27.81 -12.79 55.91
C VAL A 90 27.82 -11.53 56.77
N ALA A 91 28.92 -11.29 57.49
CA ALA A 91 29.16 -10.02 58.14
C ALA A 91 29.16 -8.92 57.06
N SER A 92 28.38 -7.84 57.28
CA SER A 92 28.43 -6.65 56.41
C SER A 92 29.90 -6.26 56.20
N LEU A 93 30.33 -6.25 54.94
CA LEU A 93 31.67 -5.79 54.56
C LEU A 93 31.80 -4.27 54.71
N SER A 94 30.69 -3.56 54.95
CA SER A 94 30.68 -2.15 55.33
C SER A 94 30.58 -1.98 56.84
N GLY A 95 31.24 -0.95 57.38
CA GLY A 95 31.16 -0.59 58.80
C GLY A 95 29.78 -0.09 59.26
N HIS A 96 28.75 -0.09 58.39
CA HIS A 96 27.44 0.50 58.65
C HIS A 96 26.26 -0.40 58.17
N PRO A 97 25.99 -1.52 58.87
CA PRO A 97 24.91 -2.45 58.52
C PRO A 97 23.50 -1.82 58.51
N GLY A 98 23.29 -0.75 59.29
CA GLY A 98 22.05 0.01 59.25
C GLY A 98 21.80 0.73 57.92
N GLN A 99 22.86 1.26 57.29
CA GLN A 99 22.74 1.98 56.03
C GLN A 99 22.41 1.03 54.88
N GLU A 100 23.04 -0.15 54.83
CA GLU A 100 22.73 -1.18 53.81
C GLU A 100 21.27 -1.64 53.87
N THR A 101 20.72 -1.76 55.08
CA THR A 101 19.30 -2.14 55.27
C THR A 101 18.37 -1.05 54.74
N ILE A 102 18.69 0.22 55.02
CA ILE A 102 17.94 1.37 54.53
C ILE A 102 18.00 1.43 53.00
N ASP A 103 19.19 1.40 52.41
CA ASP A 103 19.39 1.49 50.95
C ASP A 103 18.65 0.37 50.21
N ARG A 104 18.70 -0.84 50.76
CA ARG A 104 17.97 -1.99 50.23
C ARG A 104 16.46 -1.82 50.32
N SER A 105 15.95 -1.33 51.44
CA SER A 105 14.52 -1.07 51.62
C SER A 105 14.01 0.00 50.67
N SER A 106 14.77 1.08 50.49
CA SER A 106 14.50 2.15 49.53
C SER A 106 14.49 1.62 48.09
N ARG A 107 15.47 0.80 47.72
CA ARG A 107 15.52 0.16 46.41
C ARG A 107 14.32 -0.75 46.17
N LYS A 108 13.90 -1.53 47.17
CA LYS A 108 12.71 -2.38 47.08
C LYS A 108 11.45 -1.54 46.86
N GLN A 109 11.29 -0.44 47.61
CA GLN A 109 10.14 0.47 47.42
C GLN A 109 10.13 1.09 46.02
N HIS A 110 11.28 1.53 45.52
CA HIS A 110 11.39 2.05 44.16
C HIS A 110 10.97 1.02 43.11
N LEU A 111 11.47 -0.21 43.21
CA LEU A 111 11.11 -1.29 42.27
C LEU A 111 9.62 -1.63 42.34
N LEU A 112 9.01 -1.64 43.54
CA LEU A 112 7.56 -1.85 43.67
C LEU A 112 6.76 -0.76 42.94
N LEU A 113 7.19 0.50 43.04
CA LEU A 113 6.56 1.60 42.32
C LEU A 113 6.78 1.48 40.81
N GLU A 114 7.97 1.10 40.35
CA GLU A 114 8.23 0.85 38.93
C GLU A 114 7.30 -0.25 38.39
N VAL A 115 7.24 -1.41 39.06
CA VAL A 115 6.38 -2.55 38.66
C VAL A 115 4.90 -2.17 38.65
N GLN A 116 4.46 -1.31 39.58
CA GLN A 116 3.08 -0.83 39.62
C GLN A 116 2.76 0.12 38.44
N ASN A 117 3.70 0.96 38.04
CA ASN A 117 3.43 2.07 37.11
C ASN A 117 3.77 1.75 35.65
N LEU A 118 4.81 0.95 35.39
CA LEU A 118 5.25 0.59 34.05
C LEU A 118 4.15 -0.03 33.17
N PRO A 119 3.25 -0.91 33.67
CA PRO A 119 2.17 -1.46 32.86
C PRO A 119 1.25 -0.39 32.25
N ALA A 120 1.02 0.72 32.96
CA ALA A 120 0.19 1.81 32.44
C ALA A 120 0.86 2.54 31.26
N SER A 121 2.16 2.82 31.38
CA SER A 121 2.96 3.42 30.30
C SER A 121 3.06 2.50 29.09
N ILE A 122 3.32 1.21 29.31
CA ILE A 122 3.31 0.18 28.27
C ILE A 122 1.95 0.16 27.54
N GLY A 123 0.85 0.19 28.30
CA GLY A 123 -0.50 0.24 27.72
C GLY A 123 -0.79 1.51 26.94
N GLU A 124 -0.19 2.65 27.29
CA GLU A 124 -0.30 3.90 26.53
C GLU A 124 0.42 3.79 25.18
N TYR A 125 1.67 3.33 25.16
CA TYR A 125 2.44 3.15 23.93
C TYR A 125 1.79 2.14 22.98
N ASN A 126 1.31 1.01 23.52
CA ASN A 126 0.59 0.02 22.71
C ASN A 126 -0.69 0.60 22.10
N ARG A 127 -1.50 1.35 22.87
CA ARG A 127 -2.71 1.99 22.32
C ARG A 127 -2.39 2.99 21.22
N ARG A 128 -1.32 3.76 21.36
CA ARG A 128 -0.86 4.69 20.30
C ARG A 128 -0.39 3.93 19.07
N ALA A 129 0.38 2.85 19.25
CA ALA A 129 0.80 1.99 18.15
C ALA A 129 -0.39 1.36 17.43
N ASP A 130 -1.42 0.90 18.15
CA ASP A 130 -2.62 0.33 17.55
C ASP A 130 -3.42 1.39 16.75
N ALA A 131 -3.56 2.61 17.28
CA ALA A 131 -4.17 3.72 16.55
C ALA A 131 -3.39 4.08 15.28
N MET A 132 -2.05 4.03 15.34
CA MET A 132 -1.19 4.22 14.17
C MET A 132 -1.35 3.11 13.14
N ALA A 133 -1.48 1.86 13.58
CA ALA A 133 -1.73 0.73 12.69
C ALA A 133 -3.06 0.88 11.93
N GLU A 134 -4.11 1.39 12.58
CA GLU A 134 -5.37 1.72 11.91
C GLU A 134 -5.20 2.80 10.84
N LEU A 135 -4.43 3.86 11.12
CA LEU A 135 -4.16 4.93 10.16
C LEU A 135 -3.35 4.42 8.96
N ILE A 136 -2.38 3.54 9.20
CA ILE A 136 -1.60 2.86 8.16
C ILE A 136 -2.54 2.04 7.28
N ALA A 137 -3.40 1.20 7.86
CA ALA A 137 -4.33 0.36 7.11
C ALA A 137 -5.29 1.18 6.24
N ARG A 138 -5.81 2.31 6.76
CA ARG A 138 -6.66 3.22 5.98
C ARG A 138 -5.90 3.83 4.80
N ASN A 139 -4.66 4.30 5.02
CA ASN A 139 -3.83 4.85 3.95
C ASN A 139 -3.49 3.80 2.89
N GLN A 140 -3.22 2.55 3.27
CA GLN A 140 -2.99 1.46 2.33
C GLN A 140 -4.22 1.25 1.44
N HIS A 141 -5.41 1.18 2.04
CA HIS A 141 -6.65 1.02 1.28
C HIS A 141 -6.91 2.21 0.33
N GLU A 142 -6.64 3.43 0.77
CA GLU A 142 -6.78 4.62 -0.09
C GLU A 142 -5.79 4.59 -1.26
N ILE A 143 -4.53 4.19 -1.03
CA ILE A 143 -3.54 3.99 -2.10
C ILE A 143 -4.02 2.93 -3.11
N GLU A 144 -4.51 1.79 -2.64
CA GLU A 144 -5.05 0.73 -3.51
C GLU A 144 -6.22 1.25 -4.36
N SER A 145 -7.12 2.04 -3.76
CA SER A 145 -8.25 2.62 -4.47
C SER A 145 -7.83 3.61 -5.57
N LEU A 146 -6.80 4.43 -5.29
CA LEU A 146 -6.24 5.38 -6.24
C LEU A 146 -5.49 4.66 -7.37
N GLN A 147 -4.74 3.60 -7.05
CA GLN A 147 -4.07 2.76 -8.04
C GLN A 147 -5.09 2.10 -8.98
N ALA A 148 -6.16 1.52 -8.43
CA ALA A 148 -7.25 0.95 -9.24
C ALA A 148 -7.88 1.99 -10.17
N ARG A 149 -8.03 3.23 -9.71
CA ARG A 149 -8.55 4.33 -10.54
C ARG A 149 -7.58 4.75 -11.64
N ILE A 150 -6.29 4.77 -11.37
CA ILE A 150 -5.24 5.02 -12.37
C ILE A 150 -5.27 3.92 -13.44
N ASP A 151 -5.38 2.66 -13.04
CA ASP A 151 -5.42 1.53 -13.96
C ASP A 151 -6.69 1.54 -14.82
N GLU A 152 -7.84 1.91 -14.26
CA GLU A 152 -9.10 2.10 -15.03
C GLU A 152 -8.92 3.18 -16.10
N ILE A 153 -8.33 4.33 -15.75
CA ILE A 153 -8.09 5.42 -16.71
C ILE A 153 -7.14 4.93 -17.83
N ARG A 154 -6.06 4.24 -17.48
CA ARG A 154 -5.09 3.71 -18.45
C ARG A 154 -5.71 2.67 -19.38
N ALA A 155 -6.54 1.76 -18.86
CA ALA A 155 -7.23 0.75 -19.66
C ALA A 155 -8.24 1.36 -20.64
N VAL A 156 -8.92 2.44 -20.24
CA VAL A 156 -9.79 3.20 -21.14
C VAL A 156 -8.97 3.87 -22.25
N GLU A 157 -7.84 4.50 -21.91
CA GLU A 157 -6.93 5.11 -22.90
C GLU A 157 -6.37 4.07 -23.90
N GLU A 158 -5.98 2.88 -23.44
CA GLU A 158 -5.47 1.80 -24.30
C GLU A 158 -6.56 1.23 -25.21
N ALA A 159 -7.75 0.95 -24.68
CA ALA A 159 -8.88 0.46 -25.47
C ALA A 159 -9.33 1.48 -26.54
N GLU A 160 -9.25 2.77 -26.23
CA GLU A 160 -9.52 3.84 -27.20
C GLU A 160 -8.41 3.96 -28.26
N ALA A 161 -7.14 3.78 -27.89
CA ALA A 161 -6.03 3.76 -28.84
C ALA A 161 -6.12 2.58 -29.81
N GLU A 162 -6.48 1.39 -29.33
CA GLU A 162 -6.76 0.23 -30.17
C GLU A 162 -7.99 0.45 -31.08
N ALA A 163 -9.04 1.06 -30.54
CA ALA A 163 -10.24 1.39 -31.32
C ALA A 163 -9.97 2.46 -32.39
N ALA A 164 -9.07 3.41 -32.15
CA ALA A 164 -8.62 4.38 -33.16
C ALA A 164 -7.84 3.67 -34.29
N TRP A 165 -7.00 2.68 -33.95
CA TRP A 165 -6.25 1.87 -34.91
C TRP A 165 -7.16 1.04 -35.84
N TYR A 166 -8.26 0.49 -35.31
CA TYR A 166 -9.27 -0.21 -36.12
C TYR A 166 -10.33 0.71 -36.75
N GLY A 167 -10.53 1.90 -36.21
CA GLY A 167 -11.52 2.89 -36.67
C GLY A 167 -11.09 3.67 -37.92
N GLU A 168 -9.78 3.81 -38.15
CA GLU A 168 -9.25 4.53 -39.31
C GLU A 168 -9.23 3.69 -40.61
N GLN A 169 -9.47 2.38 -40.53
CA GLN A 169 -9.56 1.49 -41.71
C GLN A 169 -10.99 1.26 -42.26
N GLN A 170 -12.02 1.90 -41.70
CA GLN A 170 -13.37 1.90 -42.30
C GLN A 170 -13.72 3.19 -43.08
N GLY A 171 -12.70 3.96 -43.46
CA GLY A 171 -12.76 4.78 -44.68
C GLY A 171 -12.47 3.90 -45.90
N GLY A 172 -13.32 2.89 -46.14
CA GLY A 172 -13.17 2.00 -47.29
C GLY A 172 -13.21 2.79 -48.60
N PRO A 173 -12.33 2.48 -49.58
CA PRO A 173 -12.50 3.01 -50.92
C PRO A 173 -13.74 2.38 -51.56
N ASP A 174 -14.48 3.25 -52.22
CA ASP A 174 -15.38 2.97 -53.34
C ASP A 174 -16.82 2.54 -53.04
N GLN A 175 -17.76 3.43 -53.37
CA GLN A 175 -18.79 3.08 -54.34
C GLN A 175 -19.37 4.31 -55.00
N GLY A 176 -18.86 4.57 -56.20
CA GLY A 176 -19.64 5.16 -57.26
C GLY A 176 -18.93 6.27 -57.98
N TRP A 177 -18.19 5.93 -59.04
CA TRP A 177 -18.43 6.39 -60.41
C TRP A 177 -17.77 5.38 -61.36
N GLY A 178 -18.56 4.82 -62.29
CA GLY A 178 -18.09 3.81 -63.23
C GLY A 178 -17.09 4.35 -64.25
N GLY A 179 -16.27 3.46 -64.80
CA GLY A 179 -15.43 3.77 -65.96
C GLY A 179 -14.27 2.80 -66.18
N ASP A 180 -14.50 1.83 -67.06
CA ASP A 180 -13.56 1.16 -67.99
C ASP A 180 -12.48 0.17 -67.45
N PRO A 181 -12.28 -1.01 -68.10
CA PRO A 181 -11.18 -1.91 -67.81
C PRO A 181 -10.04 -1.66 -68.80
N SER A 182 -8.94 -1.04 -68.37
CA SER A 182 -7.71 -1.09 -69.15
C SER A 182 -6.45 -1.04 -68.29
N SER A 183 -5.67 -2.11 -68.41
CA SER A 183 -4.20 -2.13 -68.50
C SER A 183 -3.33 -1.48 -67.41
N GLY A 184 -2.38 -2.25 -66.87
CA GLY A 184 -1.07 -1.72 -66.48
C GLY A 184 -0.48 -2.35 -65.22
N GLY A 185 0.64 -3.08 -65.38
CA GLY A 185 1.40 -3.68 -64.29
C GLY A 185 2.36 -2.73 -63.56
N GLY A 186 3.11 -3.30 -62.61
CA GLY A 186 4.18 -2.68 -61.82
C GLY A 186 3.87 -2.85 -60.32
N GLY A 187 4.61 -3.60 -59.51
CA GLY A 187 6.05 -3.76 -59.48
C GLY A 187 6.66 -2.62 -58.66
N GLY A 188 6.94 -2.85 -57.38
CA GLY A 188 7.48 -1.82 -56.49
C GLY A 188 7.90 -2.35 -55.13
N SER A 189 9.08 -2.96 -55.06
CA SER A 189 9.81 -3.25 -53.84
C SER A 189 10.43 -1.96 -53.26
N TYR A 190 10.32 -1.75 -51.95
CA TYR A 190 11.29 -0.96 -51.21
C TYR A 190 11.59 -1.67 -49.88
N GLY A 191 12.77 -2.29 -49.84
CA GLY A 191 13.40 -2.66 -48.59
C GLY A 191 14.07 -1.43 -47.98
N TYR A 192 13.97 -1.31 -46.65
CA TYR A 192 15.02 -0.69 -45.86
C TYR A 192 15.28 -1.57 -44.64
N SER A 193 16.52 -2.06 -44.56
CA SER A 193 17.08 -2.86 -43.50
C SER A 193 17.73 -1.95 -42.45
N GLY A 194 17.70 -2.39 -41.20
CA GLY A 194 18.46 -1.84 -40.08
C GLY A 194 17.57 -1.83 -38.83
N GLY A 195 17.74 -2.67 -37.81
CA GLY A 195 18.95 -3.28 -37.29
C GLY A 195 19.05 -2.85 -35.83
N GLY A 196 18.86 -3.78 -34.88
CA GLY A 196 18.97 -3.47 -33.46
C GLY A 196 18.35 -4.53 -32.55
N GLN A 197 19.09 -5.60 -32.28
CA GLN A 197 18.87 -6.48 -31.14
C GLN A 197 19.23 -5.73 -29.84
N ALA A 198 18.44 -5.89 -28.78
CA ALA A 198 18.92 -6.24 -27.44
C ALA A 198 17.76 -6.39 -26.46
N SER A 199 17.68 -7.57 -25.86
CA SER A 199 16.87 -7.93 -24.71
C SER A 199 17.40 -7.31 -23.43
N SER A 200 16.51 -6.91 -22.51
CA SER A 200 16.73 -7.11 -21.07
C SER A 200 15.44 -6.91 -20.28
N SER A 201 14.86 -8.04 -19.88
CA SER A 201 13.91 -8.17 -18.77
C SER A 201 14.63 -7.86 -17.45
N ALA A 202 14.23 -6.78 -16.77
CA ALA A 202 14.62 -6.55 -15.39
C ALA A 202 13.57 -7.15 -14.45
N SER A 203 13.83 -8.37 -13.98
CA SER A 203 13.18 -8.94 -12.80
C SER A 203 13.62 -8.14 -11.57
N TYR A 204 12.66 -7.57 -10.84
CA TYR A 204 12.87 -7.13 -9.46
C TYR A 204 12.67 -8.34 -8.55
N GLY A 205 13.76 -8.84 -7.96
CA GLY A 205 13.73 -9.97 -7.05
C GLY A 205 14.75 -9.81 -5.93
N HIS A 206 14.24 -9.83 -4.70
CA HIS A 206 14.90 -10.26 -3.46
C HIS A 206 16.11 -9.46 -2.94
N TYR A 207 15.86 -8.57 -1.97
CA TYR A 207 16.80 -8.33 -0.88
C TYR A 207 16.51 -9.33 0.24
N GLY A 208 17.27 -10.43 0.25
CA GLY A 208 17.37 -11.38 1.35
C GLY A 208 18.78 -11.34 1.91
N GLY A 209 18.89 -11.17 3.23
CA GLY A 209 20.11 -10.82 3.93
C GLY A 209 21.20 -11.90 3.98
N ALA A 210 22.40 -11.44 4.29
CA ALA A 210 23.50 -12.23 4.82
C ALA A 210 24.41 -11.30 5.63
N TYR A 211 24.27 -11.34 6.95
CA TYR A 211 25.32 -10.92 7.88
C TYR A 211 26.07 -12.17 8.33
N THR A 212 27.37 -12.18 8.09
CA THR A 212 28.38 -12.96 8.83
C THR A 212 29.27 -11.98 9.54
#